data_AF-A0A7V6TL55-F1
#
_entry.id   AF-A0A7V6TL55-F1
#
_cell.length_a   1.000
_cell.length_b   1.000
_cell.length_c   1.000
_cell.angle_alpha   90.00
_cell.angle_beta   90.00
_cell.angle_gamma   90.00
#
_symmetry.space_group_name_H-M   'P 1'
#
loop_
_entity.id
_entity.type
_entity.pdbx_description
1 polymer ?
#
loop_
_entity_poly.entity_id
_entity_poly.type
_entity_poly.pdbx_seq_one_letter_code
_entity_poly.pdbx_strand_id
1 'polypeptide(L)'
;MSYHPIQLDKERSFRFGMKAINRVEKHFKKPILKIAGMQDGTLSMDEYAVLFHAGLMHEDKDLTPAKVMDLVDEYSTLGKVSKEFWAAFNEEFSTGDEEEEKLEVLVKLKTMLDGGMIEKDEVLAIIDGEVEIEVKNE
;
A
#
# COMPACT_ATOMS: atom_id res chain seq x y z
N MET A 1 -11.43 2.06 8.17
CA MET A 1 -11.79 1.45 6.88
C MET A 1 -12.24 2.55 5.96
N SER A 2 -11.33 2.95 5.10
CA SER A 2 -11.50 4.07 4.19
C SER A 2 -12.06 3.57 2.86
N TYR A 3 -12.83 4.43 2.21
CA TYR A 3 -13.49 4.15 0.94
C TYR A 3 -12.87 5.06 -0.10
N HIS A 4 -12.21 4.46 -1.10
CA HIS A 4 -11.60 5.22 -2.19
C HIS A 4 -12.53 5.12 -3.40
N PRO A 5 -13.27 6.20 -3.72
CA PRO A 5 -14.23 6.18 -4.80
C PRO A 5 -13.50 6.08 -6.14
N ILE A 6 -14.03 5.25 -7.03
CA ILE A 6 -13.56 5.08 -8.39
C ILE A 6 -14.74 5.05 -9.35
N GLN A 7 -14.61 5.82 -10.42
CA GLN A 7 -15.57 5.80 -11.52
C GLN A 7 -15.26 4.61 -12.43
N LEU A 8 -16.17 3.63 -12.45
CA LEU A 8 -16.23 2.55 -13.43
C LEU A 8 -17.59 2.64 -14.16
N ASP A 9 -18.31 1.53 -14.29
CA ASP A 9 -19.71 1.50 -14.75
C ASP A 9 -20.63 2.38 -13.88
N LYS A 10 -20.34 2.42 -12.59
CA LYS A 10 -20.93 3.31 -11.59
C LYS A 10 -19.84 3.85 -10.67
N GLU A 11 -20.19 4.79 -9.81
CA GLU A 11 -19.34 5.14 -8.68
C GLU A 11 -19.23 3.92 -7.76
N ARG A 12 -18.05 3.31 -7.73
CA ARG A 12 -17.71 2.18 -6.85
C ARG A 12 -16.69 2.66 -5.83
N SER A 13 -16.48 1.90 -4.78
CA SER A 13 -15.44 2.20 -3.80
C SER A 13 -14.50 1.01 -3.62
N PHE A 14 -13.20 1.26 -3.52
CA PHE A 14 -12.25 0.23 -3.08
C PHE A 14 -12.25 0.15 -1.56
N ARG A 15 -12.29 -1.08 -1.05
CA ARG A 15 -12.18 -1.37 0.39
C ARG A 15 -11.38 -2.64 0.64
N PHE A 16 -10.27 -2.49 1.36
CA PHE A 16 -9.34 -3.58 1.69
C PHE A 16 -9.44 -4.05 3.13
N GLY A 17 -10.62 -4.48 3.57
CA GLY A 17 -10.76 -5.09 4.90
C GLY A 17 -10.23 -6.54 4.97
N MET A 18 -10.17 -7.11 6.17
CA MET A 18 -9.69 -8.49 6.44
C MET A 18 -10.22 -9.57 5.48
N LYS A 19 -11.48 -9.47 5.02
CA LYS A 19 -12.05 -10.42 4.04
C LYS A 19 -11.45 -10.27 2.65
N ALA A 20 -11.18 -9.05 2.20
CA ALA A 20 -10.53 -8.79 0.91
C ALA A 20 -9.11 -9.35 0.94
N ILE A 21 -8.35 -9.03 2.00
CA ILE A 21 -6.98 -9.53 2.19
C ILE A 21 -6.93 -11.06 2.20
N ASN A 22 -7.77 -11.73 2.99
CA ASN A 22 -7.83 -13.19 3.03
C ASN A 22 -8.15 -13.83 1.66
N ARG A 23 -8.97 -13.17 0.82
CA ARG A 23 -9.25 -13.68 -0.54
C ARG A 23 -8.03 -13.58 -1.45
N VAL A 24 -7.29 -12.47 -1.37
CA VAL A 24 -6.02 -12.30 -2.06
C VAL A 24 -5.06 -13.39 -1.60
N GLU A 25 -4.83 -13.54 -0.30
CA GLU A 25 -3.91 -14.57 0.21
C GLU A 25 -4.29 -16.00 -0.20
N LYS A 26 -5.59 -16.32 -0.28
CA LYS A 26 -6.06 -17.61 -0.79
C LYS A 26 -5.75 -17.82 -2.27
N HIS A 27 -5.83 -16.76 -3.07
CA HIS A 27 -5.51 -16.83 -4.49
C HIS A 27 -4.00 -17.04 -4.71
N PHE A 28 -3.18 -16.24 -4.02
CA PHE A 28 -1.72 -16.26 -4.16
C PHE A 28 -1.05 -17.36 -3.31
N LYS A 29 -1.79 -17.99 -2.40
CA LYS A 29 -1.32 -19.00 -1.43
C LYS A 29 -0.14 -18.52 -0.57
N LYS A 30 -0.06 -17.20 -0.37
CA LYS A 30 1.02 -16.52 0.34
C LYS A 30 0.43 -15.37 1.16
N PRO A 31 1.07 -15.01 2.29
CA PRO A 31 0.75 -13.78 3.00
C PRO A 31 0.88 -12.58 2.08
N ILE A 32 0.01 -11.58 2.24
CA ILE A 32 -0.07 -10.46 1.29
C ILE A 32 1.25 -9.68 1.17
N LEU A 33 1.97 -9.52 2.29
CA LEU A 33 3.29 -8.87 2.34
C LEU A 33 4.41 -9.70 1.70
N LYS A 34 4.17 -10.98 1.40
CA LYS A 34 5.14 -11.90 0.75
C LYS A 34 4.80 -12.16 -0.72
N ILE A 35 3.82 -11.46 -1.28
CA ILE A 35 3.48 -11.54 -2.70
C ILE A 35 4.52 -10.70 -3.46
N ALA A 36 5.23 -11.32 -4.40
CA ALA A 36 6.12 -10.61 -5.31
C ALA A 36 5.31 -9.63 -6.16
N GLY A 37 5.76 -8.40 -6.34
CA GLY A 37 4.97 -7.37 -7.02
C GLY A 37 4.20 -6.42 -6.10
N MET A 38 3.93 -6.81 -4.84
CA MET A 38 3.18 -5.94 -3.90
C MET A 38 4.02 -4.80 -3.32
N GLN A 39 5.35 -4.88 -3.41
CA GLN A 39 6.27 -3.86 -2.88
C GLN A 39 6.73 -2.88 -3.96
N ASP A 40 6.87 -3.35 -5.20
CA ASP A 40 7.44 -2.62 -6.34
C ASP A 40 6.43 -2.39 -7.48
N GLY A 41 5.21 -2.92 -7.34
CA GLY A 41 4.16 -2.82 -8.36
C GLY A 41 4.39 -3.72 -9.58
N THR A 42 5.32 -4.68 -9.53
CA THR A 42 5.58 -5.59 -10.66
C THR A 42 4.63 -6.78 -10.65
N LEU A 43 3.32 -6.51 -10.71
CA LEU A 43 2.29 -7.55 -10.76
C LEU A 43 1.88 -7.80 -12.22
N SER A 44 1.53 -9.05 -12.53
CA SER A 44 0.89 -9.37 -13.80
C SER A 44 -0.54 -8.81 -13.85
N MET A 45 -1.10 -8.68 -15.05
CA MET A 45 -2.44 -8.13 -15.22
C MET A 45 -3.52 -9.00 -14.58
N ASP A 46 -3.34 -10.33 -14.58
CA ASP A 46 -4.23 -11.26 -13.87
C ASP A 46 -4.18 -11.03 -12.35
N GLU A 47 -2.99 -10.76 -11.81
CA GLU A 47 -2.80 -10.47 -10.38
C GLU A 47 -3.46 -9.13 -10.00
N TYR A 48 -3.30 -8.09 -10.82
CA TYR A 48 -4.02 -6.83 -10.65
C TYR A 48 -5.53 -7.02 -10.68
N ALA A 49 -6.04 -7.81 -11.64
CA ALA A 49 -7.47 -8.10 -11.74
C ALA A 49 -8.01 -8.77 -10.47
N VAL A 50 -7.25 -9.71 -9.89
CA VAL A 50 -7.60 -10.37 -8.62
C VAL A 50 -7.61 -9.39 -7.45
N LEU A 51 -6.62 -8.50 -7.37
CA LEU A 51 -6.51 -7.49 -6.32
C LEU A 51 -7.67 -6.48 -6.39
N PHE A 52 -7.93 -5.94 -7.57
CA PHE A 52 -9.04 -5.01 -7.78
C PHE A 52 -10.37 -5.68 -7.49
N HIS A 53 -10.57 -6.90 -7.99
CA HIS A 53 -11.76 -7.69 -7.67
C HIS A 53 -11.92 -7.89 -6.16
N ALA A 54 -10.87 -8.24 -5.43
CA ALA A 54 -10.94 -8.40 -3.98
C ALA A 54 -11.38 -7.11 -3.26
N GLY A 55 -10.89 -5.96 -3.74
CA GLY A 55 -11.26 -4.64 -3.22
C GLY A 55 -12.68 -4.19 -3.58
N LEU A 56 -13.24 -4.66 -4.70
CA LEU A 56 -14.59 -4.31 -5.19
C LEU A 56 -15.68 -5.33 -4.83
N MET A 57 -15.32 -6.54 -4.38
CA MET A 57 -16.28 -7.64 -4.14
C MET A 57 -17.33 -7.34 -3.05
N HIS A 58 -17.15 -6.27 -2.27
CA HIS A 58 -18.14 -5.83 -1.30
C HIS A 58 -19.28 -5.03 -1.96
N GLU A 59 -19.04 -4.40 -3.11
CA GLU A 59 -20.03 -3.69 -3.93
C GLU A 59 -20.87 -4.66 -4.77
N ASP A 60 -20.24 -5.74 -5.23
CA ASP A 60 -20.86 -6.72 -6.12
C ASP A 60 -20.25 -8.12 -5.88
N LYS A 61 -21.10 -9.06 -5.47
CA LYS A 61 -20.69 -10.44 -5.15
C LYS A 61 -20.52 -11.31 -6.40
N ASP A 62 -21.09 -10.90 -7.53
CA ASP A 62 -21.06 -11.61 -8.81
C ASP A 62 -19.98 -11.05 -9.76
N LEU A 63 -19.17 -10.12 -9.24
CA LEU A 63 -17.99 -9.60 -9.89
C LEU A 63 -16.94 -10.70 -9.99
N THR A 64 -16.20 -10.71 -11.10
CA THR A 64 -15.09 -11.64 -11.32
C THR A 64 -13.87 -10.85 -11.76
N PRO A 65 -12.64 -11.38 -11.61
CA PRO A 65 -11.44 -10.71 -12.12
C PRO A 65 -11.54 -10.33 -13.60
N ALA A 66 -12.11 -11.21 -14.43
CA ALA A 66 -12.37 -10.95 -15.84
C ALA A 66 -13.28 -9.72 -16.05
N LYS A 67 -14.43 -9.67 -15.36
CA LYS A 67 -15.33 -8.52 -15.43
C LYS A 67 -14.69 -7.24 -14.93
N VAL A 68 -13.77 -7.31 -13.97
CA VAL A 68 -13.03 -6.13 -13.51
C VAL A 68 -12.12 -5.60 -14.61
N MET A 69 -11.43 -6.48 -15.35
CA MET A 69 -10.65 -6.05 -16.51
C MET A 69 -11.54 -5.37 -17.54
N ASP A 70 -12.69 -5.97 -17.88
CA ASP A 70 -13.66 -5.38 -18.80
C ASP A 70 -14.13 -3.98 -18.31
N LEU A 71 -14.45 -3.84 -17.02
CA LEU A 71 -14.88 -2.56 -16.44
C LEU A 71 -13.77 -1.49 -16.50
N VAL A 72 -12.52 -1.89 -16.26
CA VAL A 72 -11.38 -0.98 -16.32
C VAL A 72 -11.16 -0.51 -17.75
N ASP A 73 -11.22 -1.41 -18.73
CA ASP A 73 -11.04 -1.09 -20.15
C ASP A 73 -12.18 -0.24 -20.72
N GLU A 74 -13.43 -0.51 -20.31
CA GLU A 74 -14.61 0.20 -20.82
C GLU A 74 -14.81 1.59 -20.18
N TYR A 75 -14.56 1.72 -18.88
CA TYR A 75 -14.98 2.90 -18.12
C TYR A 75 -13.83 3.68 -17.48
N SER A 76 -12.60 3.18 -17.50
CA SER A 76 -11.47 3.82 -16.84
C SER A 76 -10.14 3.58 -17.55
N THR A 77 -9.04 3.71 -16.81
CA THR A 77 -7.69 3.40 -17.28
C THR A 77 -6.94 2.71 -16.17
N LEU A 78 -6.06 1.75 -16.50
CA LEU A 78 -5.26 1.02 -15.51
C LEU A 78 -4.52 1.96 -14.55
N GLY A 79 -3.96 3.08 -15.05
CA GLY A 79 -3.24 4.04 -14.22
C GLY A 79 -4.11 4.70 -13.14
N LYS A 80 -5.35 5.11 -13.48
CA LYS A 80 -6.29 5.68 -12.50
C LYS A 80 -6.72 4.65 -11.48
N VAL A 81 -7.06 3.44 -11.94
CA VAL A 81 -7.53 2.35 -11.08
C VAL A 81 -6.44 1.90 -10.12
N SER A 82 -5.22 1.73 -10.62
CA SER A 82 -4.06 1.34 -9.82
C SER A 82 -3.74 2.40 -8.76
N LYS A 83 -3.86 3.70 -9.10
CA LYS A 83 -3.63 4.78 -8.13
C LYS A 83 -4.61 4.71 -6.96
N GLU A 84 -5.90 4.60 -7.24
CA GLU A 84 -6.92 4.50 -6.18
C GLU A 84 -6.82 3.20 -5.40
N PHE A 85 -6.46 2.10 -6.09
CA PHE A 85 -6.14 0.83 -5.45
C PHE A 85 -5.00 0.97 -4.44
N TRP A 86 -3.85 1.54 -4.85
CA TRP A 86 -2.69 1.70 -3.97
C TRP A 86 -2.97 2.65 -2.82
N ALA A 87 -3.75 3.71 -3.03
CA ALA A 87 -4.20 4.58 -1.95
C ALA A 87 -5.03 3.80 -0.92
N ALA A 88 -6.03 3.04 -1.37
CA ALA A 88 -6.88 2.23 -0.50
C ALA A 88 -6.14 1.09 0.21
N PHE A 89 -5.17 0.50 -0.49
CA PHE A 89 -4.36 -0.58 0.03
C PHE A 89 -3.41 -0.03 1.09
N ASN A 90 -2.59 0.96 0.74
CA ASN A 90 -1.63 1.55 1.66
C ASN A 90 -2.33 2.13 2.88
N GLU A 91 -3.48 2.80 2.76
CA GLU A 91 -4.16 3.32 3.94
C GLU A 91 -4.54 2.24 4.98
N GLU A 92 -4.87 1.03 4.55
CA GLU A 92 -5.13 -0.07 5.50
C GLU A 92 -3.83 -0.63 6.11
N PHE A 93 -2.71 -0.64 5.36
CA PHE A 93 -1.43 -1.19 5.82
C PHE A 93 -0.47 -0.16 6.44
N SER A 94 -0.67 1.14 6.22
CA SER A 94 0.15 2.25 6.72
C SER A 94 -0.22 2.67 8.14
N THR A 95 -1.20 2.01 8.78
CA THR A 95 -1.63 2.33 10.16
C THR A 95 -0.74 1.70 11.25
N GLY A 96 0.44 1.19 10.90
CA GLY A 96 1.40 0.61 11.86
C GLY A 96 2.86 0.94 11.57
N ASP A 97 3.34 0.73 10.34
CA ASP A 97 4.79 0.59 10.14
C ASP A 97 5.53 1.92 9.89
N GLU A 98 4.99 2.87 9.11
CA GLU A 98 5.74 4.10 8.79
C GLU A 98 5.86 5.07 9.96
N GLU A 99 4.84 5.14 10.83
CA GLU A 99 4.84 6.03 11.98
C GLU A 99 5.71 5.46 13.11
N GLU A 100 5.69 4.14 13.30
CA GLU A 100 6.53 3.43 14.27
C GLU A 100 8.00 3.44 13.83
N GLU A 101 8.29 3.24 12.54
CA GLU A 101 9.65 3.31 11.98
C GLU A 101 10.22 4.75 12.03
N LYS A 102 9.39 5.77 11.72
CA LYS A 102 9.78 7.18 11.93
C LYS A 102 10.03 7.50 13.41
N LEU A 103 9.18 7.01 14.32
CA LEU A 103 9.37 7.20 15.75
C LEU A 103 10.67 6.53 16.22
N GLU A 104 10.98 5.32 15.73
CA GLU A 104 12.20 4.61 16.07
C GLU A 104 13.45 5.36 15.57
N VAL A 105 13.43 5.89 14.35
CA VAL A 105 14.50 6.73 13.79
C VAL A 105 14.68 8.01 14.63
N LEU A 106 13.59 8.69 14.98
CA LEU A 106 13.64 9.91 15.80
C LEU A 106 14.20 9.63 17.21
N VAL A 107 13.87 8.48 17.80
CA VAL A 107 14.41 8.05 19.10
C VAL A 107 15.91 7.75 19.00
N LYS A 108 16.37 7.09 17.93
CA LYS A 108 17.80 6.82 17.68
C LYS A 108 18.58 8.14 17.49
N LEU A 109 18.07 9.05 16.66
CA LEU A 109 18.68 10.36 16.43
C LEU A 109 18.80 11.19 17.71
N LYS A 110 17.73 11.21 18.53
CA LYS A 110 17.77 11.88 19.83
C LYS A 110 18.84 11.28 20.75
N THR A 111 18.94 9.96 20.81
CA THR A 111 19.94 9.27 21.64
C THR A 111 21.37 9.60 21.19
N MET A 112 21.61 9.65 19.89
CA MET A 112 22.92 10.03 19.32
C MET A 112 23.25 11.50 19.61
N LEU A 113 22.28 12.41 19.51
CA LEU A 113 22.44 13.83 19.82
C LEU A 113 22.75 14.04 21.31
N ASP A 114 21.99 13.40 22.20
CA ASP A 114 22.19 13.48 23.65
C ASP A 114 23.53 12.84 24.07
N GLY A 115 24.01 11.85 23.31
CA GLY A 115 25.33 11.22 23.47
C GLY A 115 26.50 11.97 22.83
N GLY A 116 26.26 13.09 22.15
CA GLY A 116 27.28 13.87 21.43
C GLY A 116 27.92 13.13 20.24
N MET A 117 27.22 12.14 19.68
CA MET A 117 27.68 11.37 18.52
C MET A 117 27.35 12.06 17.19
N ILE A 118 26.34 12.93 17.19
CA ILE A 118 25.93 13.76 16.07
C ILE A 118 25.58 15.16 16.58
N GLU A 119 25.74 16.16 15.73
CA GLU A 119 25.37 17.54 16.02
C GLU A 119 23.94 17.86 15.55
N LYS A 120 23.35 18.94 16.07
CA LYS A 120 21.99 19.37 15.68
C LYS A 120 21.86 19.66 14.19
N ASP A 121 22.91 20.18 13.57
CA ASP A 121 22.92 20.49 12.13
C ASP A 121 22.88 19.21 11.29
N GLU A 122 23.49 18.12 11.77
CA GLU A 122 23.42 16.81 11.10
C GLU A 122 22.02 16.20 11.23
N VAL A 123 21.40 16.29 12.40
CA VAL A 123 20.01 15.85 12.60
C VAL A 123 19.05 16.58 11.65
N LEU A 124 19.24 17.88 11.45
CA LEU A 124 18.44 18.68 10.53
C LEU A 124 18.63 18.23 9.08
N ALA A 125 19.87 18.00 8.65
CA ALA A 125 20.17 17.51 7.30
C ALA A 125 19.54 16.12 7.01
N ILE A 126 19.47 15.26 8.03
CA ILE A 126 18.81 13.94 7.94
C ILE A 126 17.29 14.09 7.80
N ILE A 127 16.67 14.99 8.58
CA ILE A 127 15.21 15.22 8.53
C ILE A 127 14.80 15.87 7.20
N ASP A 128 15.63 16.77 6.67
CA ASP A 128 15.40 17.45 5.39
C ASP A 128 15.73 16.55 4.17
N GLY A 129 16.17 15.30 4.39
CA GLY A 129 16.42 14.32 3.34
C GLY A 129 17.71 14.56 2.55
N GLU A 130 18.61 15.39 3.07
CA GLU A 130 19.92 15.66 2.46
C GLU A 130 20.94 14.56 2.78
N VAL A 131 20.66 13.73 3.79
CA VAL A 131 21.51 12.61 4.24
C VAL A 131 20.66 11.36 4.49
N GLU A 132 20.93 10.27 3.77
CA GLU A 132 20.32 8.95 4.01
C GLU A 132 21.07 8.18 5.11
N ILE A 133 20.33 7.63 6.08
CA ILE A 133 20.89 6.70 7.07
C ILE A 133 20.34 5.31 6.79
N GLU A 134 21.22 4.34 6.51
CA GLU A 134 20.83 2.93 6.50
C GLU A 134 20.55 2.46 7.93
N VAL A 135 19.27 2.37 8.31
CA VAL A 135 18.87 1.71 9.55
C VAL A 135 18.98 0.20 9.34
N LYS A 136 20.06 -0.41 9.84
CA LYS A 136 20.13 -1.87 9.95
C LYS A 136 19.27 -2.31 11.14
N ASN A 137 18.20 -3.03 10.86
CA ASN A 137 17.46 -3.77 11.88
C ASN A 137 18.30 -4.99 12.29
N GLU A 138 18.87 -4.96 13.49
CA GLU A 138 19.50 -6.11 14.18
C GLU A 138 18.51 -6.82 15.10
#